data_AF-A0A932LKW9-F1
#
_entry.id   AF-A0A932LKW9-F1
#
_cell.length_a   1.000
_cell.length_b   1.000
_cell.length_c   1.000
_cell.angle_alpha   90.00
_cell.angle_beta   90.00
_cell.angle_gamma   90.00
#
_symmetry.space_group_name_H-M   'P 1'
#
loop_
_entity.id
_entity.type
_entity.pdbx_description
1 polymer ?
#
loop_
_entity_poly.entity_id
_entity_poly.type
_entity_poly.pdbx_seq_one_letter_code
_entity_poly.pdbx_strand_id
1 'polypeptide(L)'
;MRFAVSPLGGLLLATACLGCGRRTAGTERFVPPVEAARQALSAALKSWQNGEAPGAIPETSPPVQLVDSHRKPGQKLASFEILGEVAGDGPRTFAVKARLEDPQEEQRVRFVLVGRDPIWVFREEDYEMMVHWEHPMPATSKEGQTESTTNAPKSD
;
A
#
# COMPACT_ATOMS: atom_id res chain seq x y z
N MET A 1 46.54 49.75 -28.02
CA MET A 1 45.33 49.97 -28.86
C MET A 1 45.24 48.83 -29.86
N ARG A 2 44.04 48.24 -30.00
CA ARG A 2 43.56 47.24 -30.98
C ARG A 2 43.73 45.75 -30.63
N PHE A 3 42.60 45.20 -30.20
CA PHE A 3 42.23 43.79 -30.11
C PHE A 3 42.14 43.12 -31.49
N ALA A 4 42.43 41.82 -31.54
CA ALA A 4 41.79 40.88 -32.46
C ALA A 4 41.82 39.47 -31.84
N VAL A 5 40.68 39.05 -31.31
CA VAL A 5 40.36 37.68 -30.89
C VAL A 5 39.38 37.12 -31.93
N SER A 6 39.51 35.82 -32.27
CA SER A 6 38.47 34.88 -32.78
C SER A 6 38.80 34.21 -34.12
N PRO A 7 38.16 33.07 -34.52
CA PRO A 7 37.43 32.03 -33.75
C PRO A 7 37.67 30.59 -34.29
N LEU A 8 36.80 29.64 -33.88
CA LEU A 8 36.53 28.30 -34.46
C LEU A 8 37.58 27.23 -34.15
N GLY A 9 37.24 26.03 -33.69
CA GLY A 9 35.93 25.40 -33.56
C GLY A 9 36.17 23.90 -33.40
N GLY A 10 36.03 23.39 -32.18
CA GLY A 10 36.11 21.96 -31.88
C GLY A 10 34.85 21.56 -31.14
N LEU A 11 33.76 21.44 -31.89
CA LEU A 11 32.42 21.08 -31.41
C LEU A 11 32.44 19.65 -30.86
N LEU A 12 32.53 19.50 -29.53
CA LEU A 12 32.24 18.27 -28.81
C LEU A 12 30.72 18.02 -28.88
N LEU A 13 30.31 17.18 -29.83
CA LEU A 13 28.93 16.72 -29.95
C LEU A 13 28.68 15.62 -28.91
N ALA A 14 28.36 16.01 -27.69
CA ALA A 14 27.90 15.10 -26.65
C ALA A 14 26.39 14.89 -26.78
N THR A 15 26.02 13.79 -27.42
CA THR A 15 24.65 13.29 -27.55
C THR A 15 24.12 12.87 -26.18
N ALA A 16 23.46 13.79 -25.46
CA ALA A 16 22.73 13.46 -24.24
C ALA A 16 21.28 13.12 -24.59
N CYS A 17 20.97 11.82 -24.59
CA CYS A 17 19.62 11.29 -24.63
C CYS A 17 18.84 11.75 -23.40
N LEU A 18 18.16 12.90 -23.49
CA LEU A 18 17.08 13.24 -22.56
C LEU A 18 15.83 12.45 -22.99
N GLY A 19 15.86 11.16 -22.67
CA GLY A 19 14.65 10.36 -22.57
C GLY A 19 13.83 10.89 -21.40
N CYS A 20 13.01 11.92 -21.65
CA CYS A 20 11.97 12.32 -20.73
C CYS A 20 10.91 11.21 -20.68
N GLY A 21 11.16 10.22 -19.83
CA GLY A 21 10.14 9.28 -19.38
C GLY A 21 9.02 10.09 -18.74
N ARG A 22 7.96 10.29 -19.52
CA ARG A 22 6.70 10.88 -19.08
C ARG A 22 6.13 9.91 -18.05
N ARG A 23 6.46 10.11 -16.76
CA ARG A 23 5.85 9.37 -15.66
C ARG A 23 4.35 9.60 -15.77
N THR A 24 3.62 8.57 -16.16
CA THR A 24 2.17 8.52 -15.99
C THR A 24 1.90 8.84 -14.53
N ALA A 25 1.14 9.89 -14.27
CA ALA A 25 0.69 10.25 -12.93
C ALA A 25 -0.31 9.20 -12.43
N GLY A 26 0.18 7.99 -12.18
CA GLY A 26 -0.54 6.85 -11.66
C GLY A 26 -0.38 6.75 -10.15
N THR A 27 -0.95 5.69 -9.60
CA THR A 27 -0.95 5.27 -8.19
C THR A 27 0.41 5.34 -7.47
N GLU A 28 1.54 5.45 -8.18
CA GLU A 28 2.89 5.68 -7.67
C GLU A 28 2.99 6.81 -6.64
N ARG A 29 2.17 7.88 -6.77
CA ARG A 29 2.19 9.00 -5.82
C ARG A 29 1.78 8.58 -4.40
N PHE A 30 1.08 7.46 -4.27
CA PHE A 30 0.63 6.91 -3.00
C PHE A 30 1.54 5.78 -2.48
N VAL A 31 2.63 5.48 -3.19
CA VAL A 31 3.65 4.57 -2.68
C VAL A 31 4.56 5.35 -1.72
N PRO A 32 4.72 4.90 -0.47
CA PRO A 32 5.61 5.55 0.48
C PRO A 32 7.08 5.40 0.05
N PRO A 33 7.95 6.39 0.37
CA PRO A 33 9.39 6.23 0.24
C PRO A 33 9.90 5.00 1.00
N VAL A 34 10.96 4.35 0.51
CA VAL A 34 11.48 3.08 1.07
C VAL A 34 11.77 3.16 2.57
N GLU A 35 12.43 4.23 3.02
CA GLU A 35 12.78 4.41 4.43
C GLU A 35 11.54 4.64 5.31
N ALA A 36 10.61 5.49 4.85
CA ALA A 36 9.36 5.72 5.58
C ALA A 36 8.54 4.43 5.71
N ALA A 37 8.50 3.63 4.65
CA ALA A 37 7.82 2.34 4.64
C ALA A 37 8.49 1.34 5.59
N ARG A 38 9.82 1.20 5.54
CA ARG A 38 10.57 0.32 6.44
C ARG A 38 10.38 0.72 7.91
N GLN A 39 10.38 2.02 8.20
CA GLN A 39 10.14 2.55 9.54
C GLN A 39 8.71 2.26 10.01
N ALA A 40 7.71 2.49 9.16
CA ALA A 40 6.31 2.18 9.44
C ALA A 40 6.10 0.69 9.74
N LEU A 41 6.67 -0.19 8.91
CA LEU A 41 6.63 -1.64 9.14
C LEU A 41 7.31 -2.02 10.46
N SER A 42 8.48 -1.44 10.75
CA SER A 42 9.16 -1.70 12.02
C SER A 42 8.34 -1.25 13.23
N ALA A 43 7.63 -0.12 13.13
CA ALA A 43 6.76 0.36 14.20
C ALA A 43 5.57 -0.58 14.42
N ALA A 44 4.90 -1.00 13.33
CA ALA A 44 3.82 -1.98 13.37
C ALA A 44 4.25 -3.31 14.01
N LEU A 45 5.41 -3.85 13.62
CA LEU A 45 5.92 -5.10 14.19
C LEU A 45 6.31 -4.95 15.66
N LYS A 46 6.87 -3.80 16.06
CA LYS A 46 7.16 -3.52 17.49
C LYS A 46 5.88 -3.42 18.33
N SER A 47 4.84 -2.76 17.82
CA SER A 47 3.52 -2.71 18.46
C SER A 47 2.96 -4.12 18.67
N TRP A 48 3.10 -5.02 17.67
CA TRP A 48 2.78 -6.44 17.86
C TRP A 48 3.65 -7.11 18.93
N GLN A 49 4.97 -6.92 18.93
CA GLN A 49 5.84 -7.47 20.01
C GLN A 49 5.40 -7.00 21.40
N ASN A 50 4.90 -5.76 21.53
CA ASN A 50 4.39 -5.21 22.78
C ASN A 50 3.01 -5.78 23.18
N GLY A 51 2.40 -6.60 22.33
CA GLY A 51 1.10 -7.23 22.58
C GLY A 51 -0.11 -6.37 22.20
N GLU A 52 0.10 -5.21 21.57
CA GLU A 52 -0.98 -4.33 21.12
C GLU A 52 -1.76 -5.00 19.98
N ALA A 53 -3.06 -4.67 19.83
CA ALA A 53 -3.88 -5.20 18.74
C ALA A 53 -3.61 -4.46 17.41
N PRO A 54 -3.87 -5.07 16.24
CA PRO A 54 -3.83 -4.37 14.97
C PRO A 54 -4.70 -3.10 15.00
N GLY A 55 -4.20 -1.98 14.46
CA GLY A 55 -4.91 -0.71 14.52
C GLY A 55 -4.02 0.49 14.24
N ALA A 56 -4.48 1.66 14.70
CA ALA A 56 -3.76 2.93 14.56
C ALA A 56 -2.58 2.99 15.55
N ILE A 57 -1.44 3.50 15.07
CA ILE A 57 -0.22 3.77 15.84
C ILE A 57 0.13 5.25 15.60
N PRO A 58 -0.56 6.19 16.28
CA PRO A 58 -0.46 7.62 16.00
C PRO A 58 0.84 8.26 16.47
N GLU A 59 1.65 7.56 17.26
CA GLU A 59 2.93 8.04 17.81
C GLU A 59 4.05 8.10 16.74
N THR A 60 3.76 7.62 15.54
CA THR A 60 4.66 7.66 14.38
C THR A 60 4.40 8.90 13.52
N SER A 61 5.40 9.32 12.75
CA SER A 61 5.27 10.42 11.79
C SER A 61 5.81 9.96 10.43
N PRO A 62 4.96 9.74 9.41
CA PRO A 62 3.49 9.82 9.44
C PRO A 62 2.85 8.73 10.32
N PRO A 63 1.59 8.90 10.77
CA PRO A 63 0.86 7.88 11.51
C PRO A 63 0.78 6.55 10.74
N VAL A 64 0.80 5.44 11.46
CA VAL A 64 0.71 4.09 10.90
C VAL A 64 -0.66 3.49 11.19
N GLN A 65 -1.21 2.78 10.20
CA GLN A 65 -2.41 1.99 10.36
C GLN A 65 -2.10 0.53 9.99
N LEU A 66 -2.07 -0.35 10.99
CA LEU A 66 -1.82 -1.78 10.79
C LEU A 66 -3.13 -2.52 10.55
N VAL A 67 -3.15 -3.36 9.51
CA VAL A 67 -4.24 -4.29 9.19
C VAL A 67 -3.65 -5.69 9.05
N ASP A 68 -3.98 -6.55 10.01
CA ASP A 68 -3.58 -7.95 10.06
C ASP A 68 -4.73 -8.75 10.69
N SER A 69 -5.65 -9.24 9.84
CA SER A 69 -6.78 -10.04 10.30
C SER A 69 -6.40 -11.50 10.58
N HIS A 70 -5.22 -11.91 10.12
CA HIS A 70 -4.71 -13.27 10.25
C HIS A 70 -4.07 -13.54 11.61
N ARG A 71 -3.70 -12.48 12.35
CA ARG A 71 -3.23 -12.59 13.72
C ARG A 71 -4.32 -13.12 14.64
N LYS A 72 -4.02 -14.20 15.37
CA LYS A 72 -4.95 -14.75 16.37
C LYS A 72 -5.02 -13.83 17.60
N PRO A 73 -6.19 -13.70 18.26
CA PRO A 73 -6.29 -12.99 19.52
C PRO A 73 -5.28 -13.50 20.55
N GLY A 74 -4.53 -12.60 21.18
CA GLY A 74 -3.51 -12.94 22.18
C GLY A 74 -2.20 -13.50 21.62
N GLN A 75 -2.08 -13.71 20.30
CA GLN A 75 -0.84 -14.19 19.69
C GLN A 75 0.26 -13.14 19.80
N LYS A 76 1.40 -13.54 20.36
CA LYS A 76 2.56 -12.70 20.59
C LYS A 76 3.65 -12.93 19.55
N LEU A 77 4.34 -11.86 19.21
CA LEU A 77 5.52 -11.88 18.36
C LEU A 77 6.76 -11.84 19.26
N ALA A 78 7.48 -12.95 19.38
CA ALA A 78 8.74 -13.01 20.11
C ALA A 78 9.82 -12.15 19.45
N SER A 79 10.01 -12.33 18.14
CA SER A 79 11.01 -11.59 17.37
C SER A 79 10.62 -11.48 15.90
N PHE A 80 11.21 -10.51 15.22
CA PHE A 80 11.06 -10.36 13.78
C PHE A 80 12.36 -9.91 13.12
N GLU A 81 12.47 -10.20 11.83
CA GLU A 81 13.54 -9.75 10.95
C GLU A 81 12.91 -9.31 9.62
N ILE A 82 13.17 -8.05 9.21
CA ILE A 82 12.76 -7.55 7.89
C ILE A 82 13.81 -7.99 6.88
N LEU A 83 13.51 -9.04 6.13
CA LEU A 83 14.44 -9.70 5.19
C LEU A 83 14.80 -8.80 4.00
N GLY A 84 13.89 -7.92 3.59
CA GLY A 84 14.12 -7.01 2.47
C GLY A 84 12.84 -6.62 1.75
N GLU A 85 12.99 -5.69 0.81
CA GLU A 85 11.94 -5.34 -0.13
C GLU A 85 11.79 -6.44 -1.17
N VAL A 86 10.55 -6.81 -1.46
CA VAL A 86 10.20 -7.73 -2.54
C VAL A 86 9.92 -6.89 -3.78
N ALA A 87 10.70 -7.10 -4.83
CA ALA A 87 10.51 -6.40 -6.10
C ALA A 87 9.19 -6.83 -6.76
N GLY A 88 8.47 -5.86 -7.33
CA GLY A 88 7.25 -6.09 -8.09
C GLY A 88 6.71 -4.79 -8.67
N ASP A 89 5.75 -4.90 -9.58
CA ASP A 89 5.11 -3.75 -10.26
C ASP A 89 4.00 -3.10 -9.41
N GLY A 90 3.74 -3.64 -8.21
CA GLY A 90 2.69 -3.22 -7.30
C GLY A 90 3.14 -2.24 -6.21
N PRO A 91 2.35 -2.12 -5.12
CA PRO A 91 2.77 -1.34 -3.96
C PRO A 91 4.01 -1.92 -3.29
N ARG A 92 4.64 -1.08 -2.47
CA ARG A 92 5.88 -1.44 -1.79
C ARG A 92 5.65 -2.60 -0.83
N THR A 93 6.41 -3.68 -1.00
CA THR A 93 6.21 -4.91 -0.24
C THR A 93 7.50 -5.33 0.44
N PHE A 94 7.43 -5.80 1.69
CA PHE A 94 8.57 -6.35 2.42
C PHE A 94 8.30 -7.78 2.87
N ALA A 95 9.32 -8.62 2.79
CA ALA A 95 9.32 -9.93 3.41
C ALA A 95 9.82 -9.84 4.85
N VAL A 96 9.11 -10.49 5.76
CA VAL A 96 9.42 -10.51 7.19
C VAL A 96 9.46 -11.94 7.67
N LYS A 97 10.50 -12.29 8.42
CA LYS A 97 10.54 -13.50 9.22
C LYS A 97 10.04 -13.16 10.61
N ALA A 98 8.93 -13.76 11.02
CA ALA A 98 8.28 -13.56 12.31
C ALA A 98 8.38 -14.83 13.15
N ARG A 99 8.78 -14.70 14.41
CA ARG A 99 8.78 -15.78 15.40
C ARG A 99 7.67 -15.54 16.40
N LEU A 100 6.75 -16.48 16.47
CA LEU A 100 5.55 -16.41 17.31
C LEU A 100 5.76 -17.19 18.61
N GLU A 101 4.98 -16.81 19.62
CA GLU A 101 4.86 -17.56 20.88
C GLU A 101 3.47 -18.20 20.97
N ASP A 102 3.40 -19.32 21.68
CA ASP A 102 2.17 -20.01 22.07
C ASP A 102 1.17 -20.27 20.91
N PRO A 103 1.48 -21.16 19.95
CA PRO A 103 2.64 -22.04 19.86
C PRO A 103 3.87 -21.38 19.27
N GLN A 104 5.06 -21.91 19.60
CA GLN A 104 6.29 -21.47 18.96
C GLN A 104 6.30 -21.87 17.49
N GLU A 105 6.30 -20.86 16.63
CA GLU A 105 6.27 -21.04 15.18
C GLU A 105 7.11 -19.95 14.52
N GLU A 106 7.78 -20.31 13.42
CA GLU A 106 8.48 -19.35 12.58
C GLU A 106 7.75 -19.24 11.25
N GLN A 107 7.33 -18.03 10.90
CA GLN A 107 6.60 -17.73 9.69
C GLN A 107 7.37 -16.73 8.82
N ARG A 108 7.29 -16.92 7.51
CA ARG A 108 7.68 -15.90 6.53
C ARG A 108 6.42 -15.27 5.99
N VAL A 109 6.22 -14.00 6.30
CA VAL A 109 5.03 -13.22 5.93
C VAL A 109 5.45 -12.03 5.10
N ARG A 110 4.56 -11.57 4.23
CA ARG A 110 4.76 -10.33 3.47
C ARG A 110 3.83 -9.25 3.96
N PHE A 111 4.34 -8.03 3.98
CA PHE A 111 3.56 -6.84 4.29
C PHE A 111 3.61 -5.87 3.11
N VAL A 112 2.44 -5.37 2.73
CA VAL A 112 2.22 -4.41 1.66
C VAL A 112 1.96 -3.04 2.28
N LEU A 113 2.71 -2.03 1.82
CA LEU A 113 2.67 -0.68 2.36
C LEU A 113 2.13 0.31 1.34
N VAL A 114 1.08 1.02 1.74
CA VAL A 114 0.32 1.92 0.89
C VAL A 114 0.02 3.22 1.65
N GLY A 115 -0.02 4.33 0.93
CA GLY A 115 -0.31 5.64 1.51
C GLY A 115 0.94 6.40 1.94
N ARG A 116 0.73 7.66 2.31
CA ARG A 116 1.78 8.57 2.79
C ARG A 116 1.45 9.19 4.12
N ASP A 117 0.17 9.45 4.39
CA ASP A 117 -0.33 10.00 5.64
C ASP A 117 -1.82 9.67 5.78
N PRO A 118 -2.19 8.62 6.54
CA PRO A 118 -1.32 7.66 7.21
C PRO A 118 -0.63 6.69 6.23
N ILE A 119 0.40 5.99 6.71
CA ILE A 119 0.94 4.80 6.04
C ILE A 119 0.17 3.58 6.53
N TRP A 120 -0.48 2.87 5.60
CA TRP A 120 -1.13 1.61 5.87
C TRP A 120 -0.14 0.46 5.70
N VAL A 121 -0.15 -0.44 6.67
CA VAL A 121 0.65 -1.67 6.68
C VAL A 121 -0.34 -2.83 6.66
N PHE A 122 -0.48 -3.46 5.50
CA PHE A 122 -1.31 -4.64 5.34
C PHE A 122 -0.46 -5.89 5.36
N ARG A 123 -0.93 -6.95 5.99
CA ARG A 123 -0.48 -8.28 5.64
C ARG A 123 -0.91 -8.60 4.20
N GLU A 124 -0.07 -9.30 3.43
CA GLU A 124 -0.30 -9.54 1.98
C GLU A 124 -1.68 -10.14 1.71
N GLU A 125 -2.08 -11.14 2.47
CA GLU A 125 -3.38 -11.80 2.34
C GLU A 125 -4.55 -10.83 2.56
N ASP A 126 -4.41 -9.87 3.49
CA ASP A 126 -5.42 -8.83 3.74
C ASP A 126 -5.49 -7.79 2.62
N TYR A 127 -4.33 -7.45 2.04
CA TYR A 127 -4.25 -6.54 0.89
C TYR A 127 -4.88 -7.18 -0.35
N GLU A 128 -4.56 -8.44 -0.62
CA GLU A 128 -5.12 -9.20 -1.74
C GLU A 128 -6.64 -9.29 -1.59
N MET A 129 -7.15 -9.64 -0.42
CA MET A 129 -8.59 -9.66 -0.17
C MET A 129 -9.21 -8.31 -0.51
N MET A 130 -8.66 -7.19 -0.04
CA MET A 130 -9.23 -5.87 -0.34
C MET A 130 -9.26 -5.54 -1.85
N VAL A 131 -8.18 -5.83 -2.58
CA VAL A 131 -8.06 -5.51 -4.01
C VAL A 131 -8.93 -6.41 -4.89
N HIS A 132 -9.13 -7.67 -4.50
CA HIS A 132 -9.94 -8.62 -5.28
C HIS A 132 -11.45 -8.48 -5.04
N TRP A 133 -11.88 -7.72 -4.02
CA TRP A 133 -13.29 -7.55 -3.68
C TRP A 133 -14.05 -6.51 -4.54
N GLU A 134 -13.43 -5.94 -5.57
CA GLU A 134 -14.14 -5.19 -6.61
C GLU A 134 -14.98 -6.12 -7.52
N HIS A 135 -16.10 -6.62 -6.99
CA HIS A 135 -17.14 -7.22 -7.82
C HIS A 135 -17.90 -6.10 -8.58
N PRO A 136 -18.11 -6.22 -9.91
CA PRO A 136 -19.01 -5.31 -10.61
C PRO A 136 -20.40 -5.41 -9.99
N MET A 137 -20.99 -4.27 -9.64
CA MET A 137 -22.42 -4.17 -9.37
C MET A 137 -23.16 -4.79 -10.56
N PRO A 138 -24.04 -5.79 -10.38
CA PRO A 138 -24.88 -6.25 -11.49
C PRO A 138 -25.62 -5.01 -12.01
N ALA A 139 -25.46 -4.73 -13.31
CA ALA A 139 -26.12 -3.61 -13.94
C ALA A 139 -27.61 -3.70 -13.60
N THR A 140 -28.17 -2.62 -13.05
CA THR A 140 -29.60 -2.51 -12.75
C THR A 140 -30.39 -2.86 -13.99
N SER A 141 -31.05 -4.02 -13.98
CA SER A 141 -32.05 -4.36 -14.98
C SER A 141 -33.19 -3.36 -14.84
N LYS A 142 -33.20 -2.36 -15.73
CA LYS A 142 -34.41 -1.64 -16.09
C LYS A 142 -35.39 -2.68 -16.66
N GLU A 143 -36.42 -3.04 -15.92
CA GLU A 143 -37.77 -3.23 -16.47
C GLU A 143 -38.75 -3.46 -15.31
N GLY A 144 -39.87 -2.75 -15.31
CA GLY A 144 -40.88 -2.88 -14.26
C GLY A 144 -41.72 -1.64 -13.99
N GLN A 145 -41.93 -0.77 -15.00
CA GLN A 145 -43.16 0.02 -15.04
C GLN A 145 -44.25 -0.87 -15.61
N THR A 146 -45.14 -1.38 -14.75
CA THR A 146 -46.53 -1.68 -15.10
C THR A 146 -47.38 -1.73 -13.83
N GLU A 147 -48.32 -0.78 -13.77
CA GLU A 147 -49.67 -0.96 -13.22
C GLU A 147 -49.84 -1.02 -11.69
N SER A 148 -49.87 0.17 -11.11
CA SER A 148 -50.68 0.50 -9.94
C SER A 148 -52.18 0.32 -10.25
N THR A 149 -52.72 -0.89 -10.02
CA THR A 149 -54.17 -1.08 -9.87
C THR A 149 -54.53 -0.87 -8.40
N THR A 150 -55.15 0.28 -8.13
CA THR A 150 -55.80 0.63 -6.87
C THR A 150 -56.86 -0.42 -6.52
N ASN A 151 -56.65 -1.18 -5.44
CA ASN A 151 -57.74 -1.85 -4.73
C ASN A 151 -57.95 -1.14 -3.39
N ALA A 152 -59.08 -0.44 -3.30
CA ALA A 152 -59.56 0.18 -2.08
C ALA A 152 -59.98 -0.89 -1.04
N PRO A 153 -59.83 -0.64 0.27
CA PRO A 153 -60.30 -1.56 1.30
C PRO A 153 -61.82 -1.47 1.45
N LYS A 154 -62.48 -2.62 1.53
CA LYS A 154 -63.90 -2.73 1.90
C LYS A 154 -64.00 -2.76 3.43
N SER A 155 -64.67 -1.76 4.00
CA SER A 155 -65.10 -1.69 5.39
C SER A 155 -66.36 -2.55 5.59
N ASP A 156 -66.36 -3.37 6.64
CA ASP A 156 -67.59 -3.94 7.24
C ASP A 156 -68.36 -2.88 8.04
#